data_AF-A0A432G3R4-F1
#
_entry.id   AF-A0A432G3R4-F1
#
_cell.length_a   1.000
_cell.length_b   1.000
_cell.length_c   1.000
_cell.angle_alpha   90.00
_cell.angle_beta   90.00
_cell.angle_gamma   90.00
#
_symmetry.space_group_name_H-M   'P 1'
#
loop_
_entity.id
_entity.type
_entity.pdbx_description
1 polymer ?
#
loop_
_entity_poly.entity_id
_entity_poly.type
_entity_poly.pdbx_seq_one_letter_code
_entity_poly.pdbx_strand_id
1 'polypeptide(L)'
;INSKAIDQLVNIAENVEKHPGLRFVDKLNTDSDKQKLSLAAVELAQSLDARCIVVITRRGVMADLVCNCRPVYSDIYAFTNVSQARRTMMMGRGIRPFRIAFSQDPEKTLQTAFNVLKEREGFQSEEKVVVISDVLAGSGKIDAIQIRHLP
;
A
#
# COMPACT_ATOMS: atom_id res chain seq x y z
N ILE A 1 -11.99 -23.08 22.52
CA ILE A 1 -11.01 -22.98 21.43
C ILE A 1 -9.83 -22.17 22.00
N ASN A 2 -8.62 -22.71 21.92
CA ASN A 2 -7.50 -22.48 22.84
C ASN A 2 -6.73 -21.17 22.51
N SER A 3 -6.78 -20.13 23.36
CA SER A 3 -6.22 -18.79 23.04
C SER A 3 -4.70 -18.79 22.85
N LYS A 4 -3.98 -19.69 23.53
CA LYS A 4 -2.51 -19.78 23.48
C LYS A 4 -1.94 -20.03 22.08
N ALA A 5 -2.67 -20.72 21.21
CA ALA A 5 -2.22 -20.99 19.84
C ALA A 5 -2.30 -19.73 18.95
N ILE A 6 -3.31 -18.89 19.17
CA ILE A 6 -3.47 -17.61 18.47
C ILE A 6 -2.42 -16.63 18.97
N ASP A 7 -2.23 -16.56 20.30
CA ASP A 7 -1.24 -15.67 20.92
C ASP A 7 0.19 -16.02 20.48
N GLN A 8 0.53 -17.30 20.36
CA GLN A 8 1.82 -17.74 19.83
C GLN A 8 1.99 -17.44 18.34
N LEU A 9 0.94 -17.60 17.52
CA LEU A 9 0.98 -17.25 16.09
C LEU A 9 1.17 -15.75 15.86
N VAL A 10 0.48 -14.90 16.64
CA VAL A 10 0.66 -13.44 16.60
C VAL A 10 2.08 -13.07 16.99
N ASN A 11 2.61 -13.65 18.07
CA ASN A 11 3.95 -13.35 18.57
C ASN A 11 5.07 -13.83 17.61
N ILE A 12 4.84 -14.94 16.89
CA ILE A 12 5.74 -15.42 15.84
C ILE A 12 5.65 -14.53 14.60
N ALA A 13 4.44 -14.13 14.17
CA ALA A 13 4.25 -13.23 13.03
C ALA A 13 4.92 -11.87 13.28
N GLU A 14 4.73 -11.27 14.46
CA GLU A 14 5.34 -10.00 14.85
C GLU A 14 6.88 -10.09 14.93
N ASN A 15 7.44 -11.22 15.36
CA ASN A 15 8.90 -11.41 15.41
C ASN A 15 9.52 -11.69 14.03
N VAL A 16 8.80 -12.39 13.14
CA VAL A 16 9.22 -12.62 11.75
C VAL A 16 9.07 -11.34 10.90
N GLU A 17 8.16 -10.44 11.26
CA GLU A 17 8.02 -9.11 10.66
C GLU A 17 9.20 -8.18 10.97
N LYS A 18 9.80 -8.31 12.16
CA LYS A 18 10.96 -7.51 12.59
C LYS A 18 12.30 -7.93 11.99
N HIS A 19 12.38 -9.11 11.37
CA HIS A 19 13.60 -9.61 10.76
C HIS A 19 13.49 -9.57 9.23
N PRO A 20 14.41 -8.90 8.51
CA PRO A 20 14.46 -8.94 7.06
C PRO A 20 14.68 -10.38 6.60
N GLY A 21 13.61 -11.10 6.27
CA GLY A 21 13.69 -12.44 5.70
C GLY A 21 14.43 -12.39 4.36
N LEU A 22 15.23 -13.43 4.09
CA LEU A 22 16.02 -13.67 2.89
C LEU A 22 15.41 -13.02 1.64
N ARG A 23 16.23 -12.20 0.96
CA ARG A 23 15.99 -11.53 -0.32
C ARG A 23 15.69 -12.55 -1.43
N PHE A 24 14.50 -13.15 -1.42
CA PHE A 24 14.01 -14.01 -2.51
C PHE A 24 13.64 -13.24 -3.79
N VAL A 25 14.03 -11.97 -3.89
CA VAL A 25 13.78 -11.09 -5.05
C VAL A 25 14.68 -11.40 -6.26
N ASP A 26 15.71 -12.25 -6.10
CA ASP A 26 16.65 -12.57 -7.19
C ASP A 26 16.10 -13.57 -8.23
N LYS A 27 14.85 -14.05 -8.10
CA LYS A 27 14.23 -15.00 -9.05
C LYS A 27 12.84 -14.61 -9.57
N LEU A 28 12.40 -13.37 -9.39
CA LEU A 28 11.20 -12.87 -10.07
C LEU A 28 11.59 -12.32 -11.44
N ASN A 29 11.31 -13.12 -12.46
CA ASN A 29 11.58 -12.82 -13.86
C ASN A 29 10.59 -11.75 -14.38
N THR A 30 10.72 -10.48 -13.99
CA THR A 30 9.97 -9.33 -14.57
C THR A 30 10.59 -7.98 -14.20
N ASP A 31 11.55 -7.52 -15.01
CA ASP A 31 12.19 -6.20 -14.91
C ASP A 31 11.29 -5.08 -15.48
N SER A 32 10.05 -4.95 -14.97
CA SER A 32 9.08 -3.94 -15.45
C SER A 32 9.24 -2.61 -14.71
N ASP A 33 9.01 -1.49 -15.40
CA ASP A 33 9.07 -0.13 -14.81
C ASP A 33 8.23 0.00 -13.53
N LYS A 34 7.11 -0.72 -13.42
CA LYS A 34 6.26 -0.74 -12.23
C LYS A 34 6.93 -1.40 -11.02
N GLN A 35 7.76 -2.41 -11.23
CA GLN A 35 8.52 -3.06 -10.15
C GLN A 35 9.57 -2.10 -9.61
N LYS A 36 10.30 -1.40 -10.50
CA LYS A 36 11.28 -0.36 -10.12
C LYS A 36 10.60 0.80 -9.39
N LEU A 37 9.43 1.23 -9.87
CA LEU A 37 8.63 2.26 -9.22
C LEU A 37 8.14 1.82 -7.83
N SER A 38 7.69 0.57 -7.70
CA SER A 38 7.24 0.03 -6.41
C SER A 38 8.38 -0.03 -5.40
N LEU A 39 9.56 -0.45 -5.83
CA LEU A 39 10.77 -0.44 -5.00
C LEU A 39 11.12 0.99 -4.57
N ALA A 40 11.16 1.93 -5.52
CA ALA A 40 11.44 3.34 -5.22
C ALA A 40 10.42 3.95 -4.24
N ALA A 41 9.14 3.59 -4.33
CA ALA A 41 8.12 4.06 -3.39
C ALA A 41 8.34 3.51 -1.97
N VAL A 42 8.73 2.24 -1.83
CA VAL A 42 9.05 1.64 -0.52
C VAL A 42 10.29 2.29 0.09
N GLU A 43 11.35 2.45 -0.70
CA GLU A 43 12.58 3.13 -0.25
C GLU A 43 12.31 4.59 0.13
N LEU A 44 11.49 5.30 -0.65
CA LEU A 44 11.12 6.67 -0.37
C LEU A 44 10.31 6.77 0.93
N ALA A 45 9.31 5.90 1.12
CA ALA A 45 8.51 5.87 2.33
C ALA A 45 9.37 5.62 3.58
N GLN A 46 10.32 4.69 3.49
CA GLN A 46 11.25 4.42 4.58
C GLN A 46 12.18 5.61 4.84
N SER A 47 12.75 6.22 3.79
CA SER A 47 13.70 7.34 3.94
C SER A 47 13.06 8.60 4.54
N LEU A 48 11.76 8.79 4.32
CA LEU A 48 11.01 9.96 4.78
C LEU A 48 10.33 9.75 6.12
N ASP A 49 10.46 8.57 6.71
CA ASP A 49 9.67 8.11 7.87
C ASP A 49 8.17 8.35 7.63
N ALA A 50 7.70 7.96 6.45
CA ALA A 50 6.32 8.15 6.05
C ALA A 50 5.41 7.25 6.88
N ARG A 51 4.30 7.81 7.36
CA ARG A 51 3.32 7.13 8.20
C ARG A 51 2.75 5.88 7.53
N CYS A 52 2.58 5.90 6.21
CA CYS A 52 2.18 4.76 5.41
C CYS A 52 2.48 4.94 3.91
N ILE A 53 2.28 3.85 3.15
CA ILE A 53 2.21 3.88 1.69
C ILE A 53 0.75 3.80 1.26
N VAL A 54 0.28 4.81 0.54
CA VAL A 54 -1.05 4.85 -0.08
C VAL A 54 -0.95 4.36 -1.51
N VAL A 55 -1.68 3.32 -1.87
CA VAL A 55 -1.70 2.75 -3.22
C VAL A 55 -3.05 3.01 -3.86
N ILE A 56 -3.12 3.82 -4.92
CA ILE A 56 -4.34 3.96 -5.72
C ILE A 56 -4.26 3.03 -6.93
N THR A 57 -5.13 2.02 -7.00
CA THR A 57 -5.10 1.02 -8.08
C THR A 57 -6.47 0.46 -8.42
N ARG A 58 -6.72 0.16 -9.70
CA ARG A 58 -7.98 -0.44 -10.15
C ARG A 58 -8.02 -1.95 -9.93
N ARG A 59 -6.95 -2.65 -10.32
CA ARG A 59 -6.92 -4.13 -10.35
C ARG A 59 -6.15 -4.76 -9.19
N GLY A 60 -5.42 -3.97 -8.40
CA GLY A 60 -4.62 -4.47 -7.28
C GLY A 60 -3.15 -4.74 -7.63
N VAL A 61 -2.80 -4.77 -8.92
CA VAL A 61 -1.44 -5.09 -9.40
C VAL A 61 -0.38 -4.22 -8.73
N MET A 62 -0.59 -2.90 -8.64
CA MET A 62 0.39 -2.01 -7.98
C MET A 62 0.53 -2.31 -6.48
N ALA A 63 -0.56 -2.69 -5.80
CA ALA A 63 -0.51 -3.04 -4.38
C ALA A 63 0.26 -4.34 -4.16
N ASP A 64 0.10 -5.32 -5.05
CA ASP A 64 0.85 -6.59 -5.01
C ASP A 64 2.35 -6.34 -5.22
N LEU A 65 2.73 -5.47 -6.17
CA LEU A 65 4.14 -5.12 -6.43
C LEU A 65 4.78 -4.44 -5.21
N VAL A 66 4.10 -3.47 -4.60
CA VAL A 66 4.56 -2.78 -3.38
C VAL A 66 4.68 -3.77 -2.21
N CYS A 67 3.68 -4.64 -2.02
CA CYS A 67 3.71 -5.68 -1.00
C CYS A 67 4.90 -6.64 -1.17
N ASN A 68 5.20 -7.04 -2.41
CA ASN A 68 6.32 -7.91 -2.72
C ASN A 68 7.69 -7.28 -2.48
N CYS A 69 7.78 -5.95 -2.49
CA CYS A 69 8.98 -5.21 -2.07
C CYS A 69 9.23 -5.27 -0.54
N ARG A 70 8.32 -5.87 0.24
CA ARG A 70 8.44 -6.09 1.70
C ARG A 70 8.77 -4.82 2.49
N PRO A 71 7.88 -3.80 2.50
CA PRO A 71 8.05 -2.65 3.38
C PRO A 71 8.14 -3.13 4.83
N VAL A 72 9.21 -2.74 5.52
CA VAL A 72 9.51 -3.24 6.89
C VAL A 72 8.71 -2.47 7.95
N TYR A 73 8.37 -1.19 7.69
CA TYR A 73 7.79 -0.29 8.70
C TYR A 73 6.56 0.50 8.22
N SER A 74 6.12 0.30 6.98
CA SER A 74 5.00 1.07 6.40
C SER A 74 3.83 0.16 6.08
N ASP A 75 2.70 0.37 6.77
CA ASP A 75 1.41 -0.19 6.37
C ASP A 75 1.08 0.21 4.92
N ILE A 76 0.50 -0.71 4.14
CA ILE A 76 0.06 -0.45 2.77
C ILE A 76 -1.45 -0.23 2.77
N TYR A 77 -1.88 0.99 2.48
CA TYR A 77 -3.28 1.35 2.34
C TYR A 77 -3.68 1.40 0.87
N ALA A 78 -4.37 0.36 0.41
CA ALA A 78 -4.72 0.21 -1.01
C ALA A 78 -6.17 0.63 -1.29
N PHE A 79 -6.37 1.50 -2.26
CA PHE A 79 -7.67 2.03 -2.64
C PHE A 79 -8.03 1.62 -4.06
N THR A 80 -9.22 1.06 -4.22
CA THR A 80 -9.75 0.58 -5.50
C THR A 80 -11.22 0.92 -5.67
N ASN A 81 -11.69 1.05 -6.91
CA ASN A 81 -13.13 1.14 -7.20
C ASN A 81 -13.76 -0.24 -7.52
N VAL A 82 -12.98 -1.32 -7.54
CA VAL A 82 -13.42 -2.68 -7.91
C VAL A 82 -13.50 -3.59 -6.68
N SER A 83 -14.70 -4.08 -6.37
CA SER A 83 -14.93 -4.95 -5.21
C SER A 83 -14.13 -6.26 -5.24
N GLN A 84 -13.93 -6.83 -6.44
CA GLN A 84 -13.14 -8.04 -6.62
C GLN A 84 -11.65 -7.80 -6.31
N ALA A 85 -11.09 -6.69 -6.80
CA ALA A 85 -9.71 -6.32 -6.51
C ALA A 85 -9.50 -6.13 -5.00
N ARG A 86 -10.43 -5.45 -4.31
CA ARG A 86 -10.38 -5.29 -2.84
C ARG A 86 -10.28 -6.64 -2.13
N ARG A 87 -11.14 -7.60 -2.48
CA ARG A 87 -11.14 -8.95 -1.89
C ARG A 87 -9.85 -9.71 -2.17
N THR A 88 -9.31 -9.56 -3.38
CA THR A 88 -8.06 -10.23 -3.78
C THR A 88 -6.88 -9.70 -2.97
N MET A 89 -6.79 -8.37 -2.83
CA MET A 89 -5.73 -7.71 -2.06
C MET A 89 -5.75 -8.02 -0.56
N MET A 90 -6.87 -8.51 0.01
CA MET A 90 -6.92 -8.93 1.41
C MET A 90 -6.00 -10.12 1.72
N MET A 91 -5.53 -10.84 0.70
CA MET A 91 -4.57 -11.94 0.87
C MET A 91 -3.11 -11.46 0.91
N GLY A 92 -2.85 -10.20 0.53
CA GLY A 92 -1.51 -9.62 0.53
C GLY A 92 -1.07 -9.19 1.93
N ARG A 93 0.17 -9.54 2.32
CA ARG A 93 0.72 -9.20 3.64
C ARG A 93 0.84 -7.68 3.81
N GLY A 94 0.31 -7.17 4.91
CA GLY A 94 0.39 -5.74 5.24
C GLY A 94 -0.47 -4.83 4.36
N ILE A 95 -1.31 -5.39 3.48
CA ILE A 95 -2.25 -4.60 2.66
C ILE A 95 -3.56 -4.44 3.43
N ARG A 96 -4.00 -3.19 3.61
CA ARG A 96 -5.33 -2.81 4.07
C ARG A 96 -6.12 -2.24 2.90
N PRO A 97 -7.01 -3.03 2.26
CA PRO A 97 -7.67 -2.61 1.04
C PRO A 97 -9.05 -1.97 1.30
N PHE A 98 -9.29 -0.82 0.68
CA PHE A 98 -10.53 -0.05 0.76
C PHE A 98 -11.17 0.07 -0.61
N ARG A 99 -12.50 -0.04 -0.64
CA ARG A 99 -13.27 0.30 -1.84
C ARG A 99 -13.77 1.74 -1.73
N ILE A 100 -13.36 2.59 -2.66
CA ILE A 100 -13.83 3.97 -2.79
C ILE A 100 -14.31 4.24 -4.22
N ALA A 101 -15.14 5.27 -4.39
CA ALA A 101 -15.44 5.76 -5.73
C ALA A 101 -14.22 6.49 -6.29
N PHE A 102 -13.90 6.26 -7.57
CA PHE A 102 -12.88 7.03 -8.28
C PHE A 102 -13.56 8.15 -9.04
N SER A 103 -12.93 9.31 -9.03
CA SER A 103 -13.33 10.48 -9.80
C SER A 103 -12.48 10.61 -11.07
N GLN A 104 -13.00 11.30 -12.08
CA GLN A 104 -12.22 11.72 -13.25
C GLN A 104 -11.13 12.73 -12.88
N ASP A 105 -11.36 13.46 -11.78
CA ASP A 105 -10.38 14.29 -11.11
C ASP A 105 -9.58 13.41 -10.11
N PRO A 106 -8.28 13.15 -10.37
CA PRO A 106 -7.43 12.36 -9.49
C PRO A 106 -7.33 12.91 -8.07
N GLU A 107 -7.40 14.24 -7.91
CA GLU A 107 -7.26 14.89 -6.61
C GLU A 107 -8.45 14.59 -5.69
N LYS A 108 -9.67 14.54 -6.24
CA LYS A 108 -10.86 14.09 -5.49
C LYS A 108 -10.77 12.63 -5.04
N THR A 109 -10.14 11.78 -5.85
CA THR A 109 -9.89 10.38 -5.48
C THR A 109 -8.92 10.30 -4.30
N LEU A 110 -7.85 11.10 -4.33
CA LEU A 110 -6.89 11.19 -3.22
C LEU A 110 -7.53 11.73 -1.95
N GLN A 111 -8.29 12.82 -2.03
CA GLN A 111 -9.02 13.37 -0.87
C GLN A 111 -9.96 12.33 -0.25
N THR A 112 -10.67 11.57 -1.07
CA THR A 112 -11.53 10.48 -0.57
C THR A 112 -10.73 9.40 0.15
N ALA A 113 -9.56 9.01 -0.40
CA ALA A 113 -8.67 8.05 0.25
C ALA A 113 -8.14 8.58 1.59
N PHE A 114 -7.70 9.84 1.63
CA PHE A 114 -7.20 10.49 2.84
C PHE A 114 -8.27 10.61 3.93
N ASN A 115 -9.50 10.96 3.57
CA ASN A 115 -10.61 10.98 4.52
C ASN A 115 -10.85 9.60 5.13
N VAL A 116 -10.75 8.53 4.34
CA VAL A 116 -10.86 7.16 4.87
C VAL A 116 -9.75 6.85 5.88
N LEU A 117 -8.51 7.29 5.63
CA LEU A 117 -7.41 7.12 6.59
C LEU A 117 -7.68 7.86 7.91
N LYS A 118 -8.16 9.10 7.83
CA LYS A 118 -8.49 9.89 9.03
C LYS A 118 -9.65 9.26 9.81
N GLU A 119 -10.74 8.95 9.12
CA GLU A 119 -11.99 8.50 9.75
C GLU A 119 -11.92 7.07 10.28
N ARG A 120 -11.22 6.17 9.59
CA ARG A 120 -11.25 4.73 9.90
C ARG A 120 -9.98 4.22 10.56
N GLU A 121 -8.86 4.87 10.28
CA GLU A 121 -7.54 4.40 10.70
C GLU A 121 -6.87 5.35 11.70
N GLY A 122 -7.54 6.46 12.05
CA GLY A 122 -7.12 7.39 13.09
C GLY A 122 -5.95 8.29 12.71
N PHE A 123 -5.69 8.44 11.40
CA PHE A 123 -4.63 9.32 10.93
C PHE A 123 -4.97 10.80 11.19
N GLN A 124 -3.94 11.60 11.41
CA GLN A 124 -4.04 13.03 11.71
C GLN A 124 -3.65 13.88 10.50
N SER A 125 -4.15 15.12 10.45
CA SER A 125 -3.66 16.11 9.49
C SER A 125 -2.15 16.30 9.64
N GLU A 126 -1.50 16.70 8.55
CA GLU A 126 -0.03 16.86 8.45
C GLU A 126 0.80 15.58 8.56
N GLU A 127 0.21 14.41 8.82
CA GLU A 127 0.95 13.15 8.72
C GLU A 127 1.40 12.91 7.27
N LYS A 128 2.69 12.60 7.11
CA LYS A 128 3.32 12.39 5.81
C LYS A 128 3.05 10.99 5.28
N VAL A 129 2.65 10.90 4.02
CA VAL A 129 2.42 9.63 3.32
C VAL A 129 3.10 9.63 1.96
N VAL A 130 3.47 8.44 1.49
CA VAL A 130 3.91 8.24 0.10
C VAL A 130 2.76 7.64 -0.68
N VAL A 131 2.34 8.30 -1.75
CA VAL A 131 1.30 7.83 -2.65
C VAL A 131 1.95 7.21 -3.88
N ILE A 132 1.57 6.00 -4.25
CA ILE A 132 1.88 5.38 -5.55
C ILE A 132 0.59 5.03 -6.27
N SER A 133 0.55 5.24 -7.58
CA SER A 133 -0.66 5.00 -8.37
C SER A 133 -0.39 4.57 -9.80
N ASP A 134 -1.30 3.78 -10.37
CA ASP A 134 -1.31 3.38 -11.79
C ASP A 134 -2.55 3.85 -12.57
N VAL A 135 -3.27 4.82 -11.99
CA VAL A 135 -4.64 5.19 -12.39
C VAL A 135 -4.95 6.69 -12.26
N LEU A 136 -4.03 7.52 -11.78
CA LEU A 136 -4.28 8.94 -11.46
C LEU A 136 -4.02 9.91 -12.62
N ALA A 137 -4.49 9.57 -13.83
CA ALA A 137 -4.47 10.52 -14.95
C ALA A 137 -5.70 10.33 -15.84
N GLY A 138 -6.28 11.44 -16.32
CA GLY A 138 -7.55 11.49 -17.04
C GLY A 138 -7.73 10.40 -18.11
N SER A 139 -7.23 10.63 -19.33
CA SER A 139 -7.43 9.73 -20.49
C SER A 139 -6.36 8.63 -20.65
N GLY A 140 -5.35 8.59 -19.78
CA GLY A 140 -4.23 7.64 -19.87
C GLY A 140 -3.84 7.05 -18.53
N LYS A 141 -3.22 5.87 -18.53
CA LYS A 141 -2.61 5.33 -17.32
C LYS A 141 -1.26 6.02 -17.12
N ILE A 142 -1.12 6.77 -16.04
CA ILE A 142 0.16 7.33 -15.60
C ILE A 142 0.54 6.63 -14.30
N ASP A 143 1.75 6.09 -14.29
CA ASP A 143 2.38 5.59 -13.08
C ASP A 143 3.09 6.76 -12.37
N ALA A 144 2.80 6.98 -11.10
CA ALA A 144 3.34 8.13 -10.35
C ALA A 144 3.59 7.78 -8.88
N ILE A 145 4.63 8.40 -8.31
CA ILE A 145 4.91 8.47 -6.87
C ILE A 145 4.79 9.93 -6.44
N GLN A 146 4.14 10.18 -5.31
CA GLN A 146 3.98 11.51 -4.73
C GLN A 146 4.26 11.46 -3.22
N ILE A 147 4.89 12.49 -2.69
CA ILE A 147 4.92 12.75 -1.25
C ILE A 147 3.76 13.66 -0.94
N ARG A 148 2.92 13.31 0.03
CA ARG A 148 1.75 14.09 0.42
C ARG A 148 1.68 14.20 1.94
N HIS A 149 1.06 15.27 2.41
CA HIS A 149 0.61 15.40 3.80
C HIS A 149 -0.91 15.24 3.81
N LEU A 150 -1.44 14.59 4.83
CA LEU A 150 -2.88 14.49 5.00
C LEU A 150 -3.48 15.88 5.28
N PRO A 151 -4.57 16.27 4.58
CA PRO A 151 -5.26 17.53 4.84
C PRO A 151 -5.94 17.51 6.22
#